data_AF-A0A252DP09-F1
#
_entry.id   AF-A0A252DP09-F1
#
_cell.length_a   1.000
_cell.length_b   1.000
_cell.length_c   1.000
_cell.angle_alpha   90.00
_cell.angle_beta   90.00
_cell.angle_gamma   90.00
#
_symmetry.space_group_name_H-M   'P 1'
#
loop_
_entity.id
_entity.type
_entity.pdbx_description
1 polymer ?
#
loop_
_entity_poly.entity_id
_entity_poly.type
_entity_poly.pdbx_seq_one_letter_code
_entity_poly.pdbx_strand_id
1 'polypeptide(L)'
;MLLPVFYMESIDKIDIVNLPRGEVQVRKIAKNISLIPTFFVYAIFLPLLMILYYCHEPGKEIVQGFIFTFIIKPTRWFCYQIVYFICDFLRKLNN
;
A
#
# COMPACT_ATOMS: atom_id res chain seq x y z
N MET A 1 2.04 -4.68 -13.95
CA MET A 1 3.22 -4.07 -13.30
C MET A 1 2.69 -3.17 -12.19
N LEU A 2 2.95 -3.48 -10.92
CA LEU A 2 2.59 -2.61 -9.80
C LEU A 2 3.30 -1.26 -10.01
N LEU A 3 2.59 -0.13 -9.95
CA LEU A 3 3.26 1.17 -10.02
C LEU A 3 4.37 1.18 -8.95
N PRO A 4 5.61 1.57 -9.28
CA PRO A 4 6.72 1.64 -8.32
C PRO A 4 6.36 2.52 -7.10
N VAL A 5 5.42 3.45 -7.27
CA VAL A 5 4.83 4.28 -6.22
C VAL A 5 4.22 3.46 -5.09
N PHE A 6 3.61 2.31 -5.41
CA PHE A 6 3.02 1.46 -4.39
C PHE A 6 4.07 0.58 -3.72
N TYR A 7 5.18 0.23 -4.39
CA TYR A 7 6.16 -0.74 -3.88
C TYR A 7 6.63 -0.40 -2.45
N MET A 8 6.64 -1.41 -1.58
CA MET A 8 7.03 -1.23 -0.19
C MET A 8 7.70 -2.50 0.31
N GLU A 9 9.03 -2.43 0.47
CA GLU A 9 9.88 -3.57 0.81
C GLU A 9 9.43 -4.29 2.09
N SER A 10 9.00 -3.54 3.11
CA SER A 10 8.51 -4.06 4.39
C SER A 10 7.22 -4.90 4.28
N ILE A 11 6.43 -4.71 3.22
CA ILE A 11 5.22 -5.50 2.93
C ILE A 11 5.54 -6.61 1.94
N ASP A 12 6.44 -6.34 0.99
CA ASP A 12 6.74 -7.25 -0.10
C ASP A 12 7.67 -8.40 0.30
N LYS A 13 8.55 -8.21 1.28
CA LYS A 13 9.37 -9.26 1.89
C LYS A 13 8.63 -9.93 3.05
N ILE A 14 7.87 -10.97 2.73
CA ILE A 14 7.26 -11.86 3.73
C ILE A 14 8.25 -12.97 4.03
N ASP A 15 8.61 -13.18 5.30
CA ASP A 15 9.43 -14.32 5.71
C ASP A 15 8.59 -15.62 5.61
N ILE A 16 8.81 -16.38 4.55
CA ILE A 16 8.07 -17.63 4.28
C ILE A 16 8.74 -18.83 4.98
N VAL A 17 9.97 -18.67 5.47
CA VAL A 17 10.77 -19.78 6.01
C VAL A 17 10.49 -19.99 7.49
N ASN A 18 10.35 -18.90 8.25
CA ASN A 18 10.21 -18.95 9.71
C ASN A 18 8.76 -18.84 10.21
N LEU A 19 7.79 -18.53 9.34
CA LEU A 19 6.40 -18.29 9.74
C LEU A 19 5.47 -19.49 9.51
N PRO A 20 4.47 -19.71 10.38
CA PRO A 20 3.47 -20.75 10.19
C PRO A 20 2.64 -20.49 8.92
N ARG A 21 2.24 -21.56 8.21
CA ARG A 21 1.54 -21.48 6.92
C ARG A 21 0.32 -20.56 6.91
N GLY A 22 -0.48 -20.60 7.98
CA GLY A 22 -1.67 -19.74 8.12
C GLY A 22 -1.33 -18.25 8.21
N GLU A 23 -0.22 -17.89 8.86
CA GLU A 23 0.24 -16.50 8.95
C GLU A 23 0.82 -16.02 7.62
N VAL A 24 1.58 -16.87 6.92
CA VAL A 24 2.06 -16.59 5.55
C VAL A 24 0.89 -16.32 4.60
N GLN A 25 -0.19 -17.10 4.70
CA GLN A 25 -1.39 -16.92 3.88
C GLN A 25 -2.08 -15.59 4.19
N VAL A 26 -2.27 -15.26 5.47
CA VAL A 26 -2.85 -13.98 5.90
C VAL A 26 -2.04 -12.78 5.38
N ARG A 27 -0.70 -12.82 5.50
CA ARG A 27 0.20 -11.76 5.02
C ARG A 27 0.15 -11.59 3.50
N LYS A 28 0.07 -12.70 2.74
CA LYS A 28 -0.08 -12.66 1.28
C LYS A 28 -1.41 -12.04 0.85
N ILE A 29 -2.50 -12.40 1.53
CA ILE A 29 -3.83 -11.83 1.28
C ILE A 29 -3.82 -10.33 1.60
N ALA A 30 -3.32 -9.96 2.78
CA ALA A 30 -3.22 -8.57 3.20
C ALA A 30 -2.42 -7.72 2.21
N LYS A 31 -1.27 -8.22 1.73
CA LYS A 31 -0.44 -7.56 0.72
C LYS A 31 -1.20 -7.24 -0.58
N ASN A 32 -2.02 -8.17 -1.07
CA ASN A 32 -2.72 -7.98 -2.34
C ASN A 32 -3.98 -7.13 -2.18
N ILE A 33 -4.78 -7.40 -1.15
CA ILE A 33 -6.04 -6.68 -0.92
C ILE A 33 -5.78 -5.23 -0.51
N SER A 34 -4.70 -4.94 0.24
CA SER A 34 -4.37 -3.57 0.64
C SER A 34 -4.09 -2.64 -0.54
N LEU A 35 -3.80 -3.17 -1.74
CA LEU A 35 -3.63 -2.37 -2.95
C LEU A 35 -4.91 -1.70 -3.41
N ILE A 36 -6.06 -2.34 -3.19
CA ILE A 36 -7.36 -1.83 -3.63
C ILE A 36 -7.67 -0.48 -2.98
N PRO A 37 -7.74 -0.36 -1.63
CA PRO A 37 -7.99 0.93 -0.98
C PRO A 37 -6.87 1.95 -1.23
N THR A 38 -5.62 1.50 -1.34
CA THR A 38 -4.48 2.38 -1.68
C THR A 38 -4.65 2.99 -3.08
N PHE A 39 -5.15 2.21 -4.04
CA PHE A 39 -5.37 2.66 -5.40
C PHE A 39 -6.49 3.71 -5.47
N PHE A 40 -7.56 3.56 -4.70
CA PHE A 40 -8.62 4.57 -4.62
C PHE A 40 -8.07 5.92 -4.12
N VAL A 41 -7.24 5.90 -3.07
CA VAL A 41 -6.59 7.11 -2.57
C VAL A 41 -5.70 7.72 -3.64
N TYR A 42 -4.85 6.92 -4.29
CA TYR A 42 -4.03 7.39 -5.40
C TYR A 42 -4.85 8.00 -6.55
N ALA A 43 -5.96 7.37 -6.93
CA ALA A 43 -6.83 7.85 -8.00
C ALA A 43 -7.46 9.21 -7.68
N ILE A 44 -7.77 9.50 -6.41
CA ILE A 44 -8.27 10.81 -5.97
C ILE A 44 -7.17 11.88 -6.07
N PHE A 45 -5.92 11.53 -5.80
CA PHE A 45 -4.78 12.44 -5.89
C PHE A 45 -4.24 12.60 -7.32
N LEU A 46 -4.59 11.71 -8.24
CA LEU A 46 -4.10 11.74 -9.63
C LEU A 46 -4.52 13.00 -10.40
N PRO A 47 -5.79 13.47 -10.36
CA PRO A 47 -6.19 14.75 -10.98
C PRO A 47 -5.42 15.94 -10.38
N LEU A 48 -5.21 15.93 -9.06
CA LEU A 48 -4.44 16.99 -8.39
C LEU A 48 -2.98 16.99 -8.87
N LEU A 49 -2.37 15.81 -8.99
CA LEU A 49 -1.02 15.63 -9.55
C LEU A 49 -0.95 16.09 -11.01
N MET A 50 -1.96 15.79 -11.84
CA MET A 50 -2.03 16.22 -13.24
C MET A 50 -2.17 17.74 -13.36
N ILE A 51 -3.00 18.38 -12.54
CA ILE A 51 -3.13 19.84 -12.52
C ILE A 51 -1.82 20.48 -12.07
N LEU A 52 -1.19 19.97 -11.01
CA LEU A 52 0.10 20.46 -10.53
C LEU A 52 1.21 20.33 -11.58
N TYR A 53 1.19 19.24 -12.35
CA TYR A 53 2.12 18.99 -13.45
C TYR A 53 1.86 19.94 -14.64
N TYR A 54 0.59 20.11 -15.03
CA TYR A 54 0.20 20.98 -16.15
C TYR A 54 0.45 22.46 -15.85
N CYS A 55 0.24 22.91 -14.62
CA CYS A 55 0.44 24.29 -14.18
C CYS A 55 1.92 24.71 -13.97
N HIS A 56 2.89 23.97 -14.52
CA HIS A 56 4.30 24.36 -14.73
C HIS A 56 5.10 24.80 -13.49
N GLU A 57 6.01 23.95 -13.02
CA GLU A 57 7.37 24.33 -12.59
C GLU A 57 8.20 23.07 -12.23
N PRO A 58 9.45 22.93 -12.72
CA PRO A 58 10.32 21.76 -12.46
C PRO A 58 10.70 21.56 -10.98
N GLY A 59 10.44 22.53 -10.09
CA GLY A 59 10.61 22.37 -8.63
C GLY A 59 9.55 21.49 -7.95
N LYS A 60 8.48 21.07 -8.65
CA LYS A 60 7.34 20.33 -8.08
C LYS A 60 7.49 18.80 -8.07
N GLU A 61 8.57 18.24 -8.60
CA GLU A 61 8.91 16.81 -8.36
C GLU A 61 8.98 16.50 -6.86
N ILE A 62 9.40 17.47 -6.05
CA ILE A 62 9.39 17.40 -4.59
C ILE A 62 7.98 17.19 -4.05
N VAL A 63 6.97 17.84 -4.62
CA VAL A 63 5.56 17.72 -4.18
C VAL A 63 5.00 16.35 -4.56
N GLN A 64 5.32 15.85 -5.75
CA GLN A 64 4.95 14.49 -6.15
C GLN A 64 5.63 13.44 -5.25
N GLY A 65 6.93 13.60 -5.00
CA GLY A 65 7.69 12.77 -4.06
C GLY A 65 7.13 12.83 -2.64
N PHE A 66 6.66 14.01 -2.20
CA PHE A 66 6.01 14.19 -0.91
C PHE A 66 4.68 13.43 -0.84
N ILE A 67 3.79 13.59 -1.84
CA ILE A 67 2.52 12.87 -1.90
C ILE A 67 2.76 11.35 -1.91
N PHE A 68 3.70 10.86 -2.72
CA PHE A 68 3.99 9.43 -2.78
C PHE A 68 4.59 8.89 -1.48
N THR A 69 5.51 9.64 -0.85
CA THR A 69 6.22 9.18 0.35
C THR A 69 5.41 9.33 1.63
N PHE A 70 4.66 10.43 1.78
CA PHE A 70 3.96 10.77 3.03
C PHE A 70 2.46 10.49 2.99
N ILE A 71 1.86 10.27 1.82
CA ILE A 71 0.44 9.92 1.71
C ILE A 71 0.32 8.46 1.26
N ILE A 72 0.80 8.14 0.05
CA ILE A 72 0.54 6.82 -0.55
C ILE A 72 1.20 5.67 0.23
N LYS A 73 2.47 5.81 0.64
CA LYS A 73 3.15 4.75 1.42
C LYS A 73 2.51 4.53 2.81
N PRO A 74 2.25 5.56 3.64
CA PRO A 74 1.54 5.38 4.90
C PRO A 74 0.14 4.83 4.72
N THR A 75 -0.61 5.28 3.71
CA THR A 75 -1.92 4.71 3.38
C THR A 75 -1.79 3.22 3.05
N ARG A 76 -0.84 2.83 2.20
CA ARG A 76 -0.62 1.41 1.85
C ARG A 76 -0.31 0.57 3.09
N TRP A 77 0.56 1.07 3.95
CA TRP A 77 0.91 0.40 5.20
C TRP A 77 -0.29 0.26 6.14
N PHE A 78 -1.07 1.33 6.31
CA PHE A 78 -2.25 1.31 7.15
C PHE A 78 -3.33 0.36 6.62
N CYS A 79 -3.59 0.39 5.30
CA CYS A 79 -4.49 -0.56 4.65
C CYS A 79 -4.01 -2.00 4.82
N TYR A 80 -2.70 -2.25 4.72
CA TYR A 80 -2.13 -3.56 4.99
C TYR A 80 -2.40 -4.02 6.42
N GLN A 81 -2.18 -3.17 7.42
CA GLN A 81 -2.44 -3.49 8.83
C GLN A 81 -3.92 -3.82 9.08
N ILE A 82 -4.84 -3.04 8.51
CA ILE A 82 -6.28 -3.30 8.64
C ILE A 82 -6.63 -4.68 8.07
N VAL A 83 -6.23 -4.96 6.83
CA VAL A 83 -6.57 -6.24 6.19
C VAL A 83 -5.90 -7.40 6.92
N TYR A 84 -4.64 -7.24 7.33
CA TYR A 84 -3.93 -8.23 8.13
C TYR A 84 -4.67 -8.55 9.43
N PHE A 85 -5.10 -7.53 10.17
CA PHE A 85 -5.84 -7.68 11.41
C PHE A 85 -7.16 -8.41 11.22
N ILE A 86 -7.93 -8.04 10.19
CA ILE A 86 -9.20 -8.71 9.84
C ILE A 86 -8.94 -10.18 9.51
N CYS A 87 -7.96 -10.47 8.65
CA CYS A 87 -7.65 -11.84 8.24
C CYS A 87 -7.09 -12.69 9.38
N ASP A 88 -6.26 -12.15 10.27
CA ASP A 88 -5.77 -12.87 11.45
C ASP A 88 -6.89 -13.12 12.48
N PHE A 89 -7.80 -12.15 12.66
CA PHE A 89 -8.97 -12.31 13.50
C PHE A 89 -9.90 -13.41 12.99
N LEU A 90 -10.23 -13.42 11.68
CA LEU A 90 -11.03 -14.48 11.06
C LEU A 90 -10.35 -15.85 11.17
N ARG A 91 -9.02 -15.91 11.01
CA ARG A 91 -8.26 -17.15 11.19
C ARG A 91 -8.36 -17.69 12.62
N LYS A 92 -8.25 -16.81 13.62
CA LYS A 92 -8.37 -17.18 15.05
C LYS A 92 -9.78 -17.62 15.44
N LEU A 93 -10.82 -17.11 14.77
CA LEU A 93 -12.19 -17.54 14.99
C LEU A 93 -12.51 -18.91 14.37
N ASN A 94 -11.78 -19.29 13.32
CA ASN A 94 -12.02 -20.53 12.56
C ASN A 94 -11.11 -21.70 12.98
N ASN A 95 -10.25 -21.48 13.99
CA ASN A 95 -9.37 -22.46 14.62
C ASN A 95 -9.83 -22.74 16.04
#